data_AF-A0A963EDR7-F1
#
_entry.id   AF-A0A963EDR7-F1
#
_cell.length_a   1.000
_cell.length_b   1.000
_cell.length_c   1.000
_cell.angle_alpha   90.00
_cell.angle_beta   90.00
_cell.angle_gamma   90.00
#
_symmetry.space_group_name_H-M   'P 1'
#
loop_
_entity.id
_entity.type
_entity.pdbx_description
1 polymer ?
#
loop_
_entity_poly.entity_id
_entity_poly.type
_entity_poly.pdbx_seq_one_letter_code
_entity_poly.pdbx_strand_id
1 'polypeptide(L)'
;LDYADIPTVLFSHPPAGAIGLAESDAKGRFARVSIYETRFTPMRYALNGSGAVTAMKLVCAGDEERVVGIHLVGDGVDEMLQGFAVAVKMGATKADFDRTVAIHPTSAEELVTLKKPVRLHELEVAA
;
A
#
# COMPACT_ATOMS: atom_id res chain seq x y z
N LEU A 1 -14.81 -19.65 4.73
CA LEU A 1 -13.81 -18.86 4.00
C LEU A 1 -14.16 -17.39 4.23
N ASP A 2 -13.20 -16.59 4.67
CA ASP A 2 -13.40 -15.15 4.81
C ASP A 2 -13.12 -14.46 3.45
N TYR A 3 -14.11 -13.75 2.94
CA TYR A 3 -14.07 -13.07 1.65
C TYR A 3 -13.63 -11.61 1.74
N ALA A 4 -13.39 -11.08 2.94
CA ALA A 4 -12.76 -9.78 3.10
C ALA A 4 -11.29 -9.84 2.67
N ASP A 5 -10.84 -8.77 2.02
CA ASP A 5 -9.43 -8.53 1.67
C ASP A 5 -8.78 -9.67 0.87
N ILE A 6 -9.46 -10.15 -0.17
CA ILE A 6 -8.85 -11.10 -1.13
C ILE A 6 -7.83 -10.34 -1.99
N PRO A 7 -6.53 -10.70 -1.98
CA PRO A 7 -5.54 -10.07 -2.85
C PRO A 7 -5.78 -10.47 -4.32
N THR A 8 -5.47 -9.56 -5.23
CA THR A 8 -5.56 -9.79 -6.68
C THR A 8 -4.40 -9.14 -7.41
N VAL A 9 -4.06 -9.68 -8.57
CA VAL A 9 -2.97 -9.20 -9.45
C VAL A 9 -3.46 -9.17 -10.89
N LEU A 10 -3.20 -8.04 -11.57
CA LEU A 10 -3.27 -7.89 -13.01
C LEU A 10 -1.85 -8.05 -13.58
N PHE A 11 -1.65 -9.08 -14.40
CA PHE A 11 -0.36 -9.38 -15.05
C PHE A 11 -0.16 -8.54 -16.32
N SER A 12 -0.14 -7.21 -16.15
CA SER A 12 0.27 -6.24 -17.17
C SER A 12 1.80 -6.05 -17.20
N HIS A 13 2.29 -5.14 -18.03
CA HIS A 13 3.71 -4.77 -18.08
C HIS A 13 3.88 -3.26 -17.76
N PRO A 14 4.20 -2.89 -16.51
CA PRO A 14 4.46 -3.75 -15.34
C PRO A 14 3.17 -4.30 -14.68
N PRO A 15 3.26 -5.34 -13.83
CA PRO A 15 2.13 -5.86 -13.06
C PRO A 15 1.54 -4.84 -12.10
N ALA A 16 0.26 -5.00 -11.78
CA ALA A 16 -0.43 -4.24 -10.74
C ALA A 16 -1.14 -5.18 -9.78
N GLY A 17 -1.15 -4.85 -8.49
CA GLY A 17 -1.72 -5.68 -7.44
C GLY A 17 -2.47 -4.84 -6.43
N ALA A 18 -3.55 -5.40 -5.87
CA ALA A 18 -4.31 -4.74 -4.84
C ALA A 18 -4.89 -5.74 -3.82
N ILE A 19 -5.04 -5.28 -2.59
CA ILE A 19 -5.81 -5.93 -1.53
C ILE A 19 -6.59 -4.87 -0.76
N GLY A 20 -7.78 -5.23 -0.30
CA GLY A 20 -8.61 -4.39 0.54
C GLY A 20 -9.27 -3.24 -0.22
N LEU A 21 -9.47 -2.12 0.46
CA LEU A 21 -10.28 -1.01 -0.01
C LEU A 21 -9.50 -0.02 -0.86
N ALA A 22 -10.13 0.47 -1.92
CA ALA A 22 -9.70 1.70 -2.58
C ALA A 22 -9.87 2.91 -1.64
N GLU A 23 -9.10 3.97 -1.90
CA GLU A 23 -9.19 5.22 -1.13
C GLU A 23 -10.61 5.79 -1.08
N SER A 24 -11.36 5.76 -2.19
CA SER A 24 -12.75 6.21 -2.24
C SER A 24 -13.68 5.40 -1.34
N ASP A 25 -13.51 4.07 -1.33
CA ASP A 25 -14.34 3.17 -0.54
C ASP A 25 -14.01 3.29 0.94
N ALA A 26 -12.74 3.49 1.29
CA ALA A 26 -12.32 3.75 2.65
C ALA A 26 -12.93 5.07 3.18
N LYS A 27 -12.89 6.14 2.39
CA LYS A 27 -13.51 7.43 2.75
C LYS A 27 -15.03 7.33 2.93
N GLY A 28 -15.70 6.46 2.17
CA GLY A 28 -17.13 6.20 2.34
C GLY A 28 -17.48 5.38 3.58
N ARG A 29 -16.50 4.73 4.22
CA ARG A 29 -16.72 3.80 5.34
C ARG A 29 -16.14 4.26 6.68
N PHE A 30 -15.10 5.09 6.66
CA PHE A 30 -14.37 5.49 7.86
C PHE A 30 -14.33 7.00 7.99
N ALA A 31 -14.52 7.48 9.22
CA ALA A 31 -14.44 8.91 9.54
C ALA A 31 -13.03 9.47 9.39
N ARG A 32 -11.99 8.65 9.57
CA ARG A 32 -10.59 9.03 9.47
C ARG A 32 -9.82 8.09 8.54
N VAL A 33 -9.21 8.62 7.49
CA VAL A 33 -8.43 7.86 6.51
C VAL A 33 -7.13 8.60 6.19
N SER A 34 -6.00 7.92 6.36
CA SER A 34 -4.67 8.40 5.98
C SER A 34 -4.18 7.68 4.72
N ILE A 35 -3.67 8.44 3.75
CA ILE A 35 -3.17 7.89 2.50
C ILE A 35 -1.67 8.15 2.41
N TYR A 36 -0.90 7.08 2.24
CA TYR A 36 0.55 7.12 2.02
C TYR A 36 0.85 6.68 0.60
N GLU A 37 1.69 7.42 -0.12
CA GLU A 37 2.03 7.12 -1.50
C GLU A 37 3.51 7.37 -1.78
N THR A 38 4.08 6.56 -2.67
CA THR A 38 5.40 6.81 -3.26
C THR A 38 5.38 6.49 -4.74
N ARG A 39 6.31 7.11 -5.48
CA ARG A 39 6.54 6.86 -6.89
C ARG A 39 8.02 6.98 -7.19
N PHE A 40 8.61 5.94 -7.78
CA PHE A 40 10.05 5.87 -8.02
C PHE A 40 10.38 4.97 -9.22
N THR A 41 11.52 5.22 -9.86
CA THR A 41 12.08 4.30 -10.86
C THR A 41 12.91 3.25 -10.12
N PRO A 42 12.54 1.96 -10.14
CA PRO A 42 13.26 0.93 -9.39
C PRO A 42 14.66 0.72 -9.96
N MET A 43 15.59 0.24 -9.12
CA MET A 43 16.98 -0.01 -9.51
C MET A 43 17.10 -0.99 -10.69
N ARG A 44 16.09 -1.83 -10.92
CA ARG A 44 15.97 -2.70 -12.11
C ARG A 44 16.17 -1.94 -13.43
N TYR A 45 15.80 -0.66 -13.47
CA TYR A 45 15.95 0.23 -14.62
C TYR A 45 17.02 1.31 -14.45
N ALA A 46 17.90 1.22 -13.44
CA ALA A 46 18.89 2.27 -13.15
C ALA A 46 19.81 2.60 -14.33
N LEU A 47 20.08 1.62 -15.21
CA LEU A 47 20.93 1.78 -16.40
C LEU A 47 20.13 1.85 -17.71
N ASN A 48 18.80 1.92 -17.63
CA ASN A 48 17.90 1.95 -18.80
C ASN A 48 17.28 3.35 -18.95
N GLY A 49 17.31 3.92 -20.16
CA GLY A 49 16.75 5.25 -20.44
C GLY A 49 15.21 5.33 -20.45
N SER A 50 14.51 4.19 -20.36
CA SER A 50 13.04 4.10 -20.44
C SER A 50 12.49 3.00 -19.52
N GLY A 51 12.72 3.13 -18.21
CA GLY A 51 12.18 2.21 -17.21
C GLY A 51 10.73 2.49 -16.85
N ALA A 52 9.97 1.44 -16.55
CA ALA A 52 8.65 1.59 -15.94
C ALA A 52 8.80 2.15 -14.51
N VAL A 53 7.88 3.03 -14.14
CA VAL A 53 7.86 3.63 -12.80
C VAL A 53 7.02 2.75 -11.88
N THR A 54 7.55 2.48 -10.68
CA THR A 54 6.80 1.84 -9.60
C THR A 54 6.01 2.90 -8.83
N ALA A 55 4.76 2.60 -8.50
CA ALA A 55 3.93 3.41 -7.63
C ALA A 55 3.25 2.53 -6.59
N MET A 56 3.18 3.02 -5.36
CA MET A 56 2.61 2.30 -4.23
C MET A 56 1.70 3.23 -3.44
N LYS A 57 0.58 2.69 -2.98
CA LYS A 57 -0.39 3.37 -2.11
C LYS A 57 -0.76 2.46 -0.96
N LEU A 58 -0.73 3.03 0.24
CA LEU A 58 -1.18 2.39 1.47
C LEU A 58 -2.32 3.23 2.05
N VAL A 59 -3.46 2.57 2.28
CA VAL A 59 -4.70 3.18 2.76
C VAL A 59 -4.89 2.74 4.21
N CYS A 60 -4.79 3.69 5.14
CA CYS A 60 -4.98 3.45 6.57
C CYS A 60 -6.30 4.06 7.04
N ALA A 61 -6.96 3.45 8.03
CA ALA A 61 -8.20 3.97 8.60
C ALA A 61 -8.19 3.95 10.13
N GLY A 62 -8.90 4.91 10.71
CA GLY A 62 -9.03 5.09 12.16
C GLY A 62 -7.78 5.68 12.82
N ASP A 63 -7.87 5.91 14.12
CA ASP A 63 -6.81 6.56 14.91
C ASP A 63 -5.55 5.71 15.05
N GLU A 64 -5.69 4.38 15.01
CA GLU A 64 -4.57 3.42 15.03
C GLU A 64 -3.95 3.20 13.65
N GLU A 65 -4.48 3.86 12.61
CA GLU A 65 -4.04 3.73 11.22
C GLU A 65 -3.95 2.26 10.78
N ARG A 66 -5.02 1.48 11.01
CA ARG A 66 -5.11 0.10 10.51
C ARG A 66 -5.00 0.11 8.99
N VAL A 67 -4.16 -0.74 8.42
CA VAL A 67 -4.00 -0.86 6.97
C VAL A 67 -5.22 -1.57 6.39
N VAL A 68 -6.08 -0.81 5.69
CA VAL A 68 -7.33 -1.32 5.09
C VAL A 68 -7.23 -1.49 3.59
N GLY A 69 -6.13 -1.07 2.96
CA GLY A 69 -5.88 -1.31 1.55
C GLY A 69 -4.43 -1.07 1.15
N ILE A 70 -3.94 -1.86 0.21
CA ILE A 70 -2.62 -1.70 -0.42
C ILE A 70 -2.81 -1.82 -1.92
N HIS A 71 -2.27 -0.86 -2.68
CA HIS A 71 -2.38 -0.79 -4.13
C HIS A 71 -1.00 -0.52 -4.72
N LEU A 72 -0.56 -1.38 -5.64
CA LEU A 72 0.80 -1.38 -6.16
C LEU A 72 0.77 -1.51 -7.68
N VAL A 73 1.74 -0.87 -8.34
CA VAL A 73 2.08 -1.13 -9.74
C VAL A 73 3.59 -1.03 -9.89
N GLY A 74 4.21 -2.04 -10.49
CA GLY A 74 5.67 -2.13 -10.61
C GLY A 74 6.17 -3.57 -10.75
N ASP A 75 7.45 -3.72 -11.06
CA ASP A 75 8.07 -5.05 -11.19
C ASP A 75 8.04 -5.80 -9.84
N GLY A 76 7.67 -7.09 -9.86
CA GLY A 76 7.65 -7.96 -8.69
C GLY A 76 6.42 -7.80 -7.79
N VAL A 77 5.49 -6.91 -8.12
CA VAL A 77 4.21 -6.72 -7.39
C VAL A 77 3.37 -8.00 -7.37
N ASP A 78 3.48 -8.79 -8.44
CA ASP A 78 2.83 -10.08 -8.65
C ASP A 78 3.17 -11.13 -7.61
N GLU A 79 4.30 -10.99 -6.90
CA GLU A 79 4.71 -11.85 -5.78
C GLU A 79 4.72 -11.09 -4.45
N MET A 80 5.19 -9.83 -4.46
CA MET A 80 5.37 -8.99 -3.27
C MET A 80 4.09 -8.87 -2.44
N LEU A 81 2.93 -8.68 -3.10
CA LEU A 81 1.68 -8.40 -2.42
C LEU A 81 1.23 -9.54 -1.50
N GLN A 82 1.59 -10.78 -1.80
CA GLN A 82 1.12 -11.95 -1.05
C GLN A 82 1.58 -11.93 0.42
N GLY A 83 2.81 -11.49 0.69
CA GLY A 83 3.32 -11.35 2.06
C GLY A 83 2.55 -10.28 2.84
N PHE A 84 2.31 -9.12 2.20
CA PHE A 84 1.53 -8.04 2.80
C PHE A 84 0.05 -8.40 2.97
N ALA A 85 -0.49 -9.29 2.13
CA ALA A 85 -1.85 -9.79 2.28
C ALA A 85 -2.05 -10.51 3.62
N VAL A 86 -1.06 -11.32 4.04
CA VAL A 86 -1.08 -11.95 5.38
C VAL A 86 -1.13 -10.88 6.48
N ALA A 87 -0.31 -9.83 6.38
CA ALA A 87 -0.28 -8.74 7.36
C ALA A 87 -1.62 -7.98 7.44
N VAL A 88 -2.23 -7.66 6.30
CA VAL A 88 -3.56 -7.01 6.25
C VAL A 88 -4.63 -7.90 6.89
N LYS A 89 -4.63 -9.21 6.59
CA LYS A 89 -5.56 -10.17 7.22
C LYS A 89 -5.36 -10.30 8.73
N MET A 90 -4.14 -10.08 9.22
CA MET A 90 -3.83 -10.03 10.66
C MET A 90 -4.23 -8.69 11.31
N GLY A 91 -4.70 -7.72 10.53
CA GLY A 91 -5.09 -6.39 11.04
C GLY A 91 -3.91 -5.46 11.29
N ALA A 92 -2.80 -5.63 10.57
CA ALA A 92 -1.61 -4.79 10.73
C ALA A 92 -1.94 -3.28 10.63
N THR A 93 -1.23 -2.50 11.45
CA THR A 93 -1.30 -1.05 11.49
C THR A 93 -0.14 -0.42 10.73
N LYS A 94 -0.23 0.89 10.45
CA LYS A 94 0.91 1.63 9.90
C LYS A 94 2.16 1.53 10.78
N ALA A 95 1.97 1.48 12.10
CA ALA A 95 3.06 1.30 13.06
C ALA A 95 3.77 -0.06 12.91
N ASP A 96 3.05 -1.13 12.57
CA ASP A 96 3.67 -2.44 12.32
C ASP A 96 4.54 -2.43 11.06
N PHE A 97 4.09 -1.72 10.02
CA PHE A 97 4.89 -1.50 8.82
C PHE A 97 6.14 -0.68 9.16
N ASP A 98 6.02 0.44 9.88
CA ASP A 98 7.16 1.29 10.24
C ASP A 98 8.18 0.63 11.18
N ARG A 99 7.73 -0.32 12.01
CA ARG A 99 8.60 -1.10 12.92
C ARG A 99 9.35 -2.21 12.21
N THR A 100 8.98 -2.54 10.97
CA THR A 100 9.63 -3.59 10.19
C THR A 100 10.89 -3.05 9.53
N VAL A 101 12.02 -3.73 9.73
CA VAL A 101 13.29 -3.35 9.12
C VAL A 101 13.24 -3.60 7.60
N ALA A 102 13.59 -2.58 6.84
CA ALA A 102 13.68 -2.62 5.38
C ALA A 102 14.75 -3.60 4.88
N ILE A 103 14.42 -4.36 3.84
CA ILE A 103 15.40 -5.12 3.05
C ILE A 103 15.89 -4.21 1.92
N HIS A 104 17.19 -3.97 1.84
CA HIS A 104 17.77 -3.04 0.87
C HIS A 104 18.80 -3.72 -0.05
N PRO A 105 18.80 -3.45 -1.38
CA PRO A 105 17.84 -2.62 -2.12
C PRO A 105 16.65 -3.43 -2.64
N THR A 106 15.41 -3.04 -2.32
CA THR A 106 14.19 -3.67 -2.86
C THR A 106 13.06 -2.66 -3.07
N SER A 107 12.20 -2.85 -4.09
CA SER A 107 10.99 -2.03 -4.21
C SER A 107 10.05 -2.17 -3.00
N ALA A 108 10.02 -3.36 -2.39
CA ALA A 108 9.16 -3.65 -1.23
C ALA A 108 9.55 -2.84 0.02
N GLU A 109 10.80 -2.39 0.12
CA GLU A 109 11.28 -1.60 1.25
C GLU A 109 10.50 -0.30 1.42
N GLU A 110 10.02 0.26 0.31
CA GLU A 110 9.24 1.50 0.30
C GLU A 110 7.94 1.37 1.10
N LEU A 111 7.28 0.19 1.11
CA LEU A 111 6.05 0.00 1.88
C LEU A 111 6.25 0.13 3.39
N VAL A 112 7.44 -0.21 3.88
CA VAL A 112 7.79 -0.13 5.32
C VAL A 112 8.55 1.15 5.68
N THR A 113 8.77 2.06 4.71
CA THR A 113 9.48 3.33 4.93
C THR A 113 8.65 4.58 4.61
N LEU A 114 7.40 4.46 4.14
CA LEU A 114 6.47 5.59 3.99
C LEU A 114 6.25 6.34 5.32
N LYS A 115 6.66 7.62 5.41
CA LYS A 115 6.64 8.38 6.68
C LYS A 115 5.49 9.36 6.86
N LYS A 116 5.11 10.09 5.82
CA LYS A 116 4.09 11.14 5.92
C LYS A 116 2.93 10.81 4.99
N PRO A 117 1.67 10.91 5.47
CA PRO A 117 0.53 10.75 4.58
C PRO A 117 0.51 11.92 3.60
N VAL A 118 0.26 11.62 2.33
CA VAL A 118 0.08 12.61 1.27
C VAL A 118 -1.30 13.24 1.32
N ARG A 119 -2.29 12.53 1.90
CA ARG A 119 -3.66 12.99 2.08
C ARG A 119 -4.24 12.45 3.39
N LEU A 120 -5.03 13.28 4.05
CA LEU A 120 -5.81 12.96 5.23
C LEU A 120 -7.28 13.28 4.95
N HIS A 121 -8.17 12.38 5.31
CA HIS A 121 -9.60 12.60 5.29
C HIS A 121 -10.14 12.43 6.71
N GLU A 122 -10.79 13.46 7.22
CA GLU A 122 -11.42 13.49 8.54
C GLU A 122 -12.84 14.06 8.38
N LEU A 123 -13.86 13.30 8.79
CA LEU A 123 -15.22 13.80 8.93
C LEU A 123 -15.33 14.49 10.29
N GLU A 124 -15.78 15.74 10.30
CA GLU A 124 -16.12 16.41 11.55
C GLU A 124 -17.31 15.67 12.19
N VAL A 125 -17.08 15.14 13.40
CA VAL A 125 -18.19 14.68 14.23
C VAL A 125 -18.92 15.95 14.69
N ALA A 126 -20.10 16.21 14.13
CA ALA A 126 -20.97 17.26 14.63
C ALA A 126 -21.24 16.99 16.12
N ALA A 127 -20.77 17.91 16.97
CA ALA A 127 -20.93 17.88 18.41
C ALA A 127 -22.40 17.99 18.84
#